data_AF-A0AAW8I6T3-F1
#
_entry.id   AF-A0AAW8I6T3-F1
#
_cell.length_a   1.000
_cell.length_b   1.000
_cell.length_c   1.000
_cell.angle_alpha   90.00
_cell.angle_beta   90.00
_cell.angle_gamma   90.00
#
_symmetry.space_group_name_H-M   'P 1'
#
loop_
_entity.id
_entity.type
_entity.pdbx_description
1 polymer ?
#
loop_
_entity_poly.entity_id
_entity_poly.type
_entity_poly.pdbx_seq_one_letter_code
_entity_poly.pdbx_strand_id
1 'polypeptide(L)'
;MSNVMVVPGMLSAAAADVASIGAALSAANGAAAPTTAGVLAAGADEVSAAIASLFSGYARDYQALSAQMARFHQQFVQALTASVGSYAAAEAANASPLQALEQQVLAAINAPTQTLLGRPLIGNGADGLPGQNGGAGGLLWGNGGNGGAGDAAHPNGGNGGDAGMFGNGGAGGAGYSPAAGTGAAGGAGGAGGAGGLSLIHIS
;
A
#
# COMPACT_ATOMS: atom_id res chain seq x y z
N MET A 1 -19.22 -2.68 23.90
CA MET A 1 -19.31 -2.43 22.45
C MET A 1 -18.46 -3.49 21.76
N SER A 2 -19.03 -4.31 20.88
CA SER A 2 -18.25 -5.31 20.12
C SER A 2 -17.63 -4.63 18.91
N ASN A 3 -16.30 -4.53 18.87
CA ASN A 3 -15.60 -4.07 17.67
C ASN A 3 -15.58 -5.22 16.65
N VAL A 4 -16.16 -5.00 15.48
CA VAL A 4 -16.06 -5.93 14.35
C VAL A 4 -14.77 -5.60 13.62
N MET A 5 -13.78 -6.48 13.74
CA MET A 5 -12.53 -6.37 12.98
C MET A 5 -12.68 -7.19 11.70
N VAL A 6 -12.71 -6.51 10.55
CA VAL A 6 -12.63 -7.16 9.24
C VAL A 6 -11.16 -7.13 8.82
N VAL A 7 -10.57 -8.29 8.52
CA VAL A 7 -9.23 -8.36 7.92
C VAL A 7 -9.39 -8.36 6.40
N PRO A 8 -9.04 -7.27 5.69
CA PRO A 8 -9.29 -7.17 4.25
C PRO A 8 -8.66 -8.32 3.45
N GLY A 9 -7.49 -8.81 3.88
CA GLY A 9 -6.81 -9.96 3.29
C GLY A 9 -7.61 -11.27 3.39
N MET A 10 -8.26 -11.55 4.52
CA MET A 10 -9.07 -12.77 4.66
C MET A 10 -10.37 -12.69 3.84
N LEU A 11 -10.98 -11.50 3.76
CA LEU A 11 -12.19 -11.30 2.98
C LEU A 11 -11.92 -11.38 1.47
N SER A 12 -10.76 -10.91 1.01
CA SER A 12 -10.29 -11.10 -0.37
C SER A 12 -10.04 -12.57 -0.71
N ALA A 13 -9.42 -13.33 0.19
CA ALA A 13 -9.21 -14.77 -0.01
C ALA A 13 -10.54 -15.52 -0.11
N ALA A 14 -11.49 -15.22 0.79
CA ALA A 14 -12.83 -15.80 0.75
C ALA A 14 -13.57 -15.46 -0.56
N ALA A 15 -13.45 -14.24 -1.08
CA ALA A 15 -14.03 -13.88 -2.37
C ALA A 15 -13.44 -14.68 -3.54
N ALA A 16 -12.14 -14.95 -3.51
CA ALA A 16 -11.47 -15.80 -4.50
C ALA A 16 -11.91 -17.27 -4.41
N ASP A 17 -12.04 -17.81 -3.19
CA ASP A 17 -12.55 -19.18 -2.97
C ASP A 17 -13.98 -19.33 -3.50
N VAL A 18 -14.86 -18.36 -3.20
CA VAL A 18 -16.23 -18.34 -3.71
C VAL A 18 -16.25 -18.27 -5.24
N ALA A 19 -15.40 -17.46 -5.86
CA ALA A 19 -15.28 -17.41 -7.31
C ALA A 19 -14.85 -18.76 -7.91
N SER A 20 -13.90 -19.44 -7.27
CA SER A 20 -13.42 -20.77 -7.66
C SER A 20 -14.54 -21.82 -7.62
N ILE A 21 -15.35 -21.83 -6.55
CA ILE A 21 -16.53 -22.70 -6.43
C ILE A 21 -17.51 -22.48 -7.59
N GLY A 22 -17.81 -21.21 -7.90
CA GLY A 22 -18.70 -20.86 -9.02
C GLY A 22 -18.18 -21.36 -10.37
N ALA A 23 -16.87 -21.24 -10.61
CA ALA A 23 -16.22 -21.73 -11.82
C ALA A 23 -16.30 -23.27 -11.92
N ALA A 24 -16.01 -23.97 -10.81
CA ALA A 24 -16.09 -25.43 -10.76
C ALA A 24 -17.53 -25.93 -11.03
N LEU A 25 -18.54 -25.27 -10.45
CA LEU A 25 -19.95 -25.58 -10.70
C LEU A 25 -20.35 -25.36 -12.17
N SER A 26 -19.92 -24.24 -12.76
CA SER A 26 -20.19 -23.96 -14.18
C SER A 26 -19.54 -24.99 -15.10
N ALA A 27 -18.31 -25.41 -14.80
CA ALA A 27 -17.59 -26.43 -15.55
C ALA A 27 -18.28 -27.80 -15.43
N ALA A 28 -18.68 -28.19 -14.22
CA ALA A 28 -19.39 -29.45 -13.98
C ALA A 28 -20.74 -29.49 -14.71
N ASN A 29 -21.52 -28.40 -14.64
CA ASN A 29 -22.80 -28.29 -15.34
C ASN A 29 -22.63 -28.34 -16.87
N GLY A 30 -21.60 -27.68 -17.41
CA GLY A 30 -21.27 -27.74 -18.83
C GLY A 30 -20.86 -29.15 -19.28
N ALA A 31 -20.06 -29.86 -18.48
CA ALA A 31 -19.63 -31.23 -18.77
C ALA A 31 -20.79 -32.25 -18.75
N ALA A 32 -21.78 -32.06 -17.86
CA ALA A 32 -22.94 -32.93 -17.76
C ALA A 32 -24.04 -32.62 -18.80
N ALA A 33 -24.01 -31.43 -19.43
CA ALA A 33 -25.07 -31.00 -20.34
C ALA A 33 -25.32 -31.94 -21.54
N PRO A 34 -24.29 -32.45 -22.26
CA PRO A 34 -24.51 -33.27 -23.46
C PRO A 34 -25.20 -34.59 -23.14
N THR A 35 -24.83 -35.23 -22.03
CA THR A 35 -25.33 -36.55 -21.64
C THR A 35 -26.73 -36.49 -21.03
N THR A 36 -27.06 -35.38 -20.35
CA THR A 36 -28.38 -35.18 -19.71
C THR A 36 -29.43 -34.61 -20.66
N ALA A 37 -29.03 -33.78 -21.64
CA ALA A 37 -29.95 -33.24 -22.65
C ALA A 37 -30.10 -34.14 -23.88
N GLY A 38 -29.21 -35.12 -24.07
CA GLY A 38 -29.18 -36.06 -25.19
C GLY A 38 -29.72 -37.46 -24.88
N VAL A 39 -30.65 -37.59 -23.91
CA VAL A 39 -31.23 -38.90 -23.55
C VAL A 39 -31.94 -39.50 -24.76
N LEU A 40 -31.58 -40.74 -25.08
CA LEU A 40 -32.20 -41.51 -26.16
C LEU A 40 -33.35 -42.36 -25.60
N ALA A 41 -34.37 -42.60 -26.43
CA ALA A 41 -35.46 -43.51 -26.09
C ALA A 41 -34.93 -44.93 -25.90
N ALA A 42 -35.37 -45.60 -24.82
CA ALA A 42 -34.95 -46.97 -24.51
C ALA A 42 -35.56 -48.01 -25.48
N GLY A 43 -36.69 -47.67 -26.10
CA GLY A 43 -37.40 -48.49 -27.09
C GLY A 43 -38.01 -47.64 -28.20
N ALA A 44 -38.53 -48.30 -29.23
CA ALA A 44 -39.16 -47.64 -30.39
C ALA A 44 -40.61 -47.20 -30.14
N ASP A 45 -41.13 -47.43 -28.93
CA ASP A 45 -42.49 -47.08 -28.56
C ASP A 45 -42.62 -45.60 -28.15
N GLU A 46 -43.85 -45.09 -28.26
CA GLU A 46 -44.17 -43.69 -27.98
C GLU A 46 -43.94 -43.32 -26.50
N VAL A 47 -44.06 -44.26 -25.56
CA VAL A 47 -43.84 -44.02 -24.14
C VAL A 47 -42.35 -43.80 -23.86
N SER A 48 -41.48 -44.64 -24.42
CA SER A 48 -40.02 -44.46 -24.36
C SER A 48 -39.58 -43.14 -24.98
N ALA A 49 -40.17 -42.74 -26.12
CA ALA A 49 -39.88 -41.46 -26.75
C ALA A 49 -40.34 -40.26 -25.89
N ALA A 50 -41.52 -40.35 -25.27
CA ALA A 50 -42.05 -39.31 -24.38
C ALA A 50 -41.18 -39.16 -23.12
N ILE A 51 -40.73 -40.26 -22.51
CA ILE A 51 -39.84 -40.24 -21.34
C ILE A 51 -38.49 -39.60 -21.67
N ALA A 52 -37.86 -39.98 -22.79
CA ALA A 52 -36.62 -39.37 -23.24
C ALA A 52 -36.77 -37.85 -23.47
N SER A 53 -37.87 -37.44 -24.12
CA SER A 53 -38.18 -36.03 -24.34
C SER A 53 -38.38 -35.26 -23.03
N LEU A 54 -39.06 -35.85 -22.03
CA LEU A 54 -39.25 -35.25 -20.71
C LEU A 54 -37.91 -35.00 -20.00
N PHE A 55 -37.02 -36.00 -19.95
CA PHE A 55 -35.72 -35.85 -19.31
C PHE A 55 -34.82 -34.85 -20.04
N SER A 56 -34.77 -34.92 -21.38
CA SER A 56 -34.05 -33.94 -22.20
C SER A 56 -34.60 -32.52 -22.02
N GLY A 57 -35.91 -32.35 -21.86
CA GLY A 57 -36.55 -31.08 -21.54
C GLY A 57 -36.11 -30.54 -20.18
N TYR A 58 -36.24 -31.36 -19.13
CA TYR A 58 -35.82 -30.99 -17.78
C TYR A 58 -34.34 -30.62 -17.69
N ALA A 59 -33.48 -31.33 -18.41
CA ALA A 59 -32.05 -31.00 -18.47
C ALA A 59 -31.80 -29.61 -19.08
N ARG A 60 -32.54 -29.22 -20.14
CA ARG A 60 -32.41 -27.89 -20.75
C ARG A 60 -32.90 -26.78 -19.81
N ASP A 61 -34.01 -27.02 -19.10
CA ASP A 61 -34.52 -26.09 -18.09
C ASP A 61 -33.52 -25.91 -16.94
N TYR A 62 -32.93 -27.01 -16.47
CA TYR A 62 -31.86 -26.99 -15.47
C TYR A 62 -30.63 -26.19 -15.96
N GLN A 63 -30.22 -26.34 -17.23
CA GLN A 63 -29.11 -25.57 -17.80
C GLN A 63 -29.43 -24.07 -17.91
N ALA A 64 -30.68 -23.71 -18.23
CA ALA A 64 -31.10 -22.32 -18.24
C ALA A 64 -31.05 -21.70 -16.83
N LEU A 65 -31.51 -22.45 -15.82
CA LEU A 65 -31.45 -22.04 -14.42
C LEU A 65 -30.00 -21.94 -13.92
N SER A 66 -29.14 -22.90 -14.26
CA SER A 66 -27.73 -22.90 -13.86
C SER A 66 -26.98 -21.68 -14.41
N ALA A 67 -27.29 -21.28 -15.65
CA ALA A 67 -26.75 -20.06 -16.23
C ALA A 67 -27.23 -18.78 -15.50
N GLN A 68 -28.49 -18.76 -15.02
CA GLN A 68 -28.99 -17.64 -14.22
C GLN A 68 -28.31 -17.57 -12.84
N MET A 69 -28.13 -18.72 -12.18
CA MET A 69 -27.39 -18.80 -10.91
C MET A 69 -25.93 -18.36 -11.08
N ALA A 70 -25.26 -18.74 -12.17
CA ALA A 70 -23.89 -18.31 -12.44
C ALA A 70 -23.76 -16.79 -12.53
N ARG A 71 -24.72 -16.09 -13.15
CA ARG A 71 -24.74 -14.62 -13.20
C ARG A 71 -24.96 -14.00 -11.83
N PHE A 72 -25.89 -14.54 -11.03
CA PHE A 72 -26.10 -14.09 -9.67
C PHE A 72 -24.84 -14.27 -8.80
N HIS A 73 -24.17 -15.41 -8.94
CA HIS A 73 -22.91 -15.70 -8.25
C HIS A 73 -21.80 -14.72 -8.61
N GLN A 74 -21.66 -14.37 -9.89
CA GLN A 74 -20.72 -13.35 -10.33
C GLN A 74 -21.02 -11.98 -9.71
N GLN A 75 -22.30 -11.58 -9.67
CA GLN A 75 -22.71 -10.32 -9.01
C GLN A 75 -22.43 -10.34 -7.51
N PHE A 76 -22.65 -11.48 -6.84
CA PHE A 76 -22.33 -11.65 -5.43
C PHE A 76 -20.83 -11.49 -5.15
N VAL A 77 -19.97 -12.14 -5.94
CA VAL A 77 -18.50 -12.00 -5.81
C VAL A 77 -18.05 -10.56 -6.05
N GLN A 78 -18.63 -9.88 -7.04
CA GLN A 78 -18.34 -8.47 -7.31
C GLN A 78 -18.72 -7.56 -6.13
N ALA A 79 -19.93 -7.74 -5.58
CA ALA A 79 -20.39 -6.97 -4.42
C ALA A 79 -19.53 -7.22 -3.19
N LEU A 80 -19.14 -8.48 -2.95
CA LEU A 80 -18.25 -8.86 -1.85
C LEU A 80 -16.88 -8.18 -1.99
N THR A 81 -16.29 -8.19 -3.18
CA THR A 81 -15.01 -7.55 -3.46
C THR A 81 -15.09 -6.03 -3.30
N ALA A 82 -16.17 -5.41 -3.77
CA ALA A 82 -16.40 -3.98 -3.62
C ALA A 82 -16.51 -3.56 -2.13
N SER A 83 -17.11 -4.41 -1.29
CA SER A 83 -17.21 -4.15 0.15
C SER A 83 -15.84 -4.17 0.85
N VAL A 84 -14.89 -5.00 0.41
CA VAL A 84 -13.51 -4.99 0.93
C VAL A 84 -12.87 -3.61 0.68
N GLY A 85 -13.07 -3.06 -0.51
CA GLY A 85 -12.57 -1.74 -0.89
C GLY A 85 -13.16 -0.59 -0.06
N SER A 86 -14.45 -0.67 0.30
CA SER A 86 -15.08 0.36 1.12
C SER A 86 -14.57 0.38 2.57
N TYR A 87 -14.26 -0.78 3.16
CA TYR A 87 -13.63 -0.83 4.49
C TYR A 87 -12.23 -0.22 4.49
N ALA A 88 -11.39 -0.55 3.51
CA ALA A 88 -10.06 0.05 3.39
C ALA A 88 -10.13 1.57 3.15
N ALA A 89 -11.09 2.02 2.33
CA ALA A 89 -11.32 3.46 2.10
C ALA A 89 -11.80 4.19 3.37
N ALA A 90 -12.64 3.55 4.19
CA ALA A 90 -13.09 4.12 5.45
C ALA A 90 -11.94 4.28 6.47
N GLU A 91 -11.01 3.32 6.53
CA GLU A 91 -9.80 3.45 7.36
C GLU A 91 -8.93 4.62 6.90
N ALA A 92 -8.69 4.76 5.58
CA ALA A 92 -7.92 5.88 5.04
C ALA A 92 -8.61 7.24 5.27
N ALA A 93 -9.94 7.30 5.13
CA ALA A 93 -10.73 8.50 5.38
C ALA A 93 -10.72 8.93 6.86
N ASN A 94 -10.52 7.99 7.80
CA ASN A 94 -10.41 8.31 9.22
C ASN A 94 -8.98 8.65 9.66
N ALA A 95 -7.94 8.12 9.00
CA ALA A 95 -6.54 8.44 9.31
C ALA A 95 -6.09 9.80 8.76
N SER A 96 -6.53 10.16 7.55
CA SER A 96 -6.09 11.39 6.87
C SER A 96 -6.44 12.70 7.60
N PRO A 97 -7.62 12.89 8.22
CA PRO A 97 -7.93 14.12 8.94
C PRO A 97 -7.07 14.31 10.18
N LEU A 98 -6.70 13.20 10.85
CA LEU A 98 -5.84 13.25 12.03
C LEU A 98 -4.41 13.65 11.67
N GLN A 99 -3.86 13.07 10.60
CA GLN A 99 -2.54 13.44 10.07
C GLN A 99 -2.51 14.91 9.62
N ALA A 100 -3.56 15.38 8.95
CA ALA A 100 -3.68 16.78 8.54
C ALA A 100 -3.76 17.72 9.75
N LEU A 101 -4.51 17.34 10.79
CA LEU A 101 -4.60 18.10 12.03
C LEU A 101 -3.24 18.16 12.75
N GLU A 102 -2.52 17.04 12.85
CA GLU A 102 -1.17 17.00 13.43
C GLU A 102 -0.22 17.96 12.71
N GLN A 103 -0.21 17.96 11.38
CA GLN A 103 0.60 18.88 10.59
C GLN A 103 0.19 20.33 10.79
N GLN A 104 -1.11 20.63 10.88
CA GLN A 104 -1.60 21.97 11.15
C GLN A 104 -1.18 22.47 12.54
N VAL A 105 -1.26 21.61 13.56
CA VAL A 105 -0.82 21.94 14.92
C VAL A 105 0.69 22.18 14.95
N LEU A 106 1.49 21.31 14.34
CA LEU A 106 2.94 21.51 14.24
C LEU A 106 3.29 22.80 13.47
N ALA A 107 2.59 23.09 12.37
CA ALA A 107 2.77 24.32 11.61
C ALA A 107 2.41 25.55 12.46
N ALA A 108 1.33 25.51 13.23
CA ALA A 108 0.94 26.59 14.13
C ALA A 108 1.95 26.82 15.26
N ILE A 109 2.51 25.74 15.82
CA ILE A 109 3.58 25.80 16.85
C ILE A 109 4.86 26.39 16.26
N ASN A 110 5.22 26.01 15.04
CA ASN A 110 6.45 26.45 14.39
C ASN A 110 6.35 27.85 13.75
N ALA A 111 5.14 28.32 13.40
CA ALA A 111 4.94 29.57 12.65
C ALA A 111 5.60 30.80 13.31
N PRO A 112 5.50 31.02 14.64
CA PRO A 112 6.13 32.17 15.29
C PRO A 112 7.66 32.16 15.13
N THR A 113 8.33 31.03 15.40
CA THR A 113 9.79 30.97 15.30
C THR A 113 10.28 30.89 13.87
N GLN A 114 9.52 30.26 12.97
CA GLN A 114 9.85 30.25 11.56
C GLN A 114 9.83 31.67 10.98
N THR A 115 8.86 32.49 11.41
CA THR A 115 8.74 33.89 10.97
C THR A 115 9.80 34.78 11.62
N LEU A 116 10.05 34.63 12.91
CA LEU A 116 10.93 35.52 13.66
C LEU A 116 12.41 35.14 13.55
N LEU A 117 12.72 33.85 13.40
CA LEU A 117 14.07 33.30 13.53
C LEU A 117 14.48 32.45 12.30
N GLY A 118 13.61 32.33 11.29
CA GLY A 118 13.89 31.56 10.06
C GLY A 118 14.00 30.05 10.28
N ARG A 119 13.69 29.56 11.48
CA ARG A 119 13.85 28.16 11.88
C ARG A 119 12.64 27.67 12.68
N PRO A 120 12.21 26.41 12.48
CA PRO A 120 11.09 25.87 13.21
C PRO A 120 11.48 25.68 14.68
N LEU A 121 10.50 25.65 15.58
CA LEU A 121 10.73 25.39 16.99
C LEU A 121 10.98 23.89 17.22
N ILE A 122 10.19 23.06 16.54
CA ILE A 122 10.19 21.60 16.62
C ILE A 122 10.23 21.03 15.20
N GLY A 123 11.13 20.08 14.95
CA GLY A 123 11.21 19.35 13.69
C GLY A 123 12.65 19.03 13.31
N ASN A 124 12.86 17.95 12.57
CA ASN A 124 14.20 17.62 12.06
C ASN A 124 14.58 18.51 10.88
N GLY A 125 15.88 18.73 10.71
CA GLY A 125 16.42 19.37 9.52
C GLY A 125 16.23 18.48 8.29
N ALA A 126 16.03 19.11 7.13
CA ALA A 126 15.92 18.39 5.87
C ALA A 126 17.28 17.81 5.47
N ASP A 127 17.31 16.58 4.95
CA ASP A 127 18.53 16.00 4.39
C ASP A 127 18.94 16.77 3.12
N GLY A 128 20.24 16.92 2.93
CA GLY A 128 20.82 17.56 1.77
C GLY A 128 20.61 16.72 0.51
N LEU A 129 20.30 17.39 -0.60
CA LEU A 129 20.42 16.84 -1.95
C LEU A 129 21.89 16.58 -2.29
N PRO A 130 22.22 15.89 -3.39
CA PRO A 130 23.62 15.56 -3.72
C PRO A 130 24.57 16.76 -3.63
N GLY A 131 25.65 16.59 -2.86
CA GLY A 131 26.66 17.62 -2.55
C GLY A 131 26.19 18.80 -1.69
N GLN A 132 24.91 18.85 -1.29
CA GLN A 132 24.35 19.92 -0.45
C GLN A 132 24.38 19.55 1.03
N ASN A 133 24.53 20.58 1.87
CA ASN A 133 24.48 20.41 3.32
C ASN A 133 23.08 20.02 3.79
N GLY A 134 23.02 19.27 4.88
CA GLY A 134 21.78 19.05 5.62
C GLY A 134 21.31 20.33 6.29
N GLY A 135 20.01 20.52 6.35
CA GLY A 135 19.37 21.62 7.07
C GLY A 135 19.52 21.47 8.58
N ALA A 136 19.51 22.61 9.29
CA ALA A 136 19.51 22.59 10.75
C ALA A 136 18.15 22.09 11.28
N GLY A 137 18.20 21.36 12.40
CA GLY A 137 17.01 20.98 13.17
C GLY A 137 16.31 22.18 13.80
N GLY A 138 15.10 21.94 14.32
CA GLY A 138 14.30 22.93 15.03
C GLY A 138 15.01 23.44 16.28
N LEU A 139 14.67 24.65 16.72
CA LEU A 139 15.42 25.35 17.76
C LEU A 139 15.41 24.63 19.11
N LEU A 140 14.26 24.06 19.52
CA LEU A 140 14.13 23.35 20.79
C LEU A 140 14.31 21.84 20.62
N TRP A 141 13.62 21.26 19.65
CA TRP A 141 13.60 19.82 19.43
C TRP A 141 13.77 19.50 17.95
N GLY A 142 14.80 18.72 17.62
CA GLY A 142 15.04 18.32 16.24
C GLY A 142 16.47 17.88 16.01
N ASN A 143 16.62 16.78 15.28
CA ASN A 143 17.92 16.37 14.77
C ASN A 143 18.29 17.24 13.56
N GLY A 144 19.57 17.44 13.32
CA GLY A 144 20.05 18.02 12.07
C GLY A 144 19.87 17.02 10.91
N GLY A 145 19.64 17.54 9.71
CA GLY A 145 19.56 16.73 8.50
C GLY A 145 20.93 16.21 8.09
N ASN A 146 21.01 15.06 7.45
CA ASN A 146 22.25 14.53 6.91
C ASN A 146 22.70 15.33 5.70
N GLY A 147 24.01 15.49 5.50
CA GLY A 147 24.56 16.04 4.28
C GLY A 147 24.37 15.07 3.11
N GLY A 148 24.06 15.60 1.94
CA GLY A 148 23.89 14.79 0.73
C GLY A 148 25.23 14.26 0.21
N ALA A 149 25.23 13.04 -0.32
CA ALA A 149 26.42 12.48 -0.94
C ALA A 149 26.85 13.29 -2.18
N GLY A 150 28.15 13.43 -2.40
CA GLY A 150 28.68 14.06 -3.61
C GLY A 150 28.36 13.23 -4.86
N ASP A 151 28.25 13.92 -6.00
CA ASP A 151 28.07 13.32 -7.32
C ASP A 151 29.09 13.87 -8.33
N ALA A 152 29.00 13.43 -9.59
CA ALA A 152 29.94 13.87 -10.62
C ALA A 152 29.94 15.40 -10.88
N ALA A 153 28.82 16.08 -10.59
CA ALA A 153 28.69 17.53 -10.74
C ALA A 153 29.12 18.29 -9.46
N HIS A 154 28.94 17.67 -8.30
CA HIS A 154 29.32 18.18 -6.98
C HIS A 154 30.12 17.10 -6.24
N PRO A 155 31.43 16.98 -6.51
CA PRO A 155 32.22 15.84 -6.06
C PRO A 155 32.29 15.68 -4.54
N ASN A 156 32.23 16.78 -3.79
CA ASN A 156 32.29 16.73 -2.34
C ASN A 156 30.93 16.36 -1.74
N GLY A 157 30.93 15.59 -0.67
CA GLY A 157 29.75 15.38 0.16
C GLY A 157 29.41 16.63 0.96
N GLY A 158 28.12 16.89 1.14
CA GLY A 158 27.64 18.00 1.95
C GLY A 158 27.85 17.75 3.44
N ASN A 159 27.94 18.82 4.23
CA ASN A 159 28.01 18.71 5.68
C ASN A 159 26.65 18.31 6.29
N GLY A 160 26.67 17.62 7.42
CA GLY A 160 25.48 17.42 8.23
C GLY A 160 25.02 18.72 8.87
N GLY A 161 23.71 18.87 9.04
CA GLY A 161 23.10 20.01 9.71
C GLY A 161 23.21 19.90 11.23
N ASP A 162 23.20 21.05 11.89
CA ASP A 162 23.21 21.10 13.35
C ASP A 162 21.85 20.73 13.94
N ALA A 163 21.85 20.15 15.14
CA ALA A 163 20.65 19.86 15.90
C ALA A 163 20.03 21.11 16.55
N GLY A 164 18.84 20.92 17.11
CA GLY A 164 18.25 21.81 18.11
C GLY A 164 18.87 21.71 19.49
N MET A 165 18.26 22.42 20.45
CA MET A 165 18.63 22.32 21.87
C MET A 165 18.60 20.87 22.37
N PHE A 166 17.62 20.08 21.93
CA PHE A 166 17.56 18.64 22.09
C PHE A 166 17.54 17.95 20.73
N GLY A 167 18.56 17.14 20.45
CA GLY A 167 18.68 16.40 19.20
C GLY A 167 20.14 16.05 18.88
N ASN A 168 20.31 15.21 17.87
CA ASN A 168 21.60 14.80 17.33
C ASN A 168 21.90 15.57 16.05
N GLY A 169 23.16 15.96 15.86
CA GLY A 169 23.60 16.56 14.61
C GLY A 169 23.52 15.54 13.47
N GLY A 170 23.31 16.02 12.25
CA GLY A 170 23.25 15.17 11.06
C GLY A 170 24.63 14.60 10.69
N ALA A 171 24.66 13.45 10.04
CA ALA A 171 25.90 12.91 9.49
C ALA A 171 26.34 13.73 8.26
N GLY A 172 27.64 13.81 8.02
CA GLY A 172 28.16 14.35 6.77
C GLY A 172 27.98 13.38 5.61
N GLY A 173 27.73 13.91 4.41
CA GLY A 173 27.57 13.14 3.18
C GLY A 173 28.90 12.55 2.70
N ALA A 174 28.84 11.37 2.08
CA ALA A 174 30.04 10.77 1.46
C ALA A 174 30.50 11.58 0.24
N GLY A 175 31.80 11.62 -0.03
CA GLY A 175 32.33 12.21 -1.26
C GLY A 175 32.16 11.29 -2.47
N TYR A 176 32.02 11.88 -3.65
CA TYR A 176 31.92 11.17 -4.93
C TYR A 176 33.22 10.42 -5.22
N SER A 177 33.12 9.12 -5.53
CA SER A 177 34.26 8.31 -5.97
C SER A 177 34.06 7.88 -7.42
N PRO A 178 34.83 8.39 -8.39
CA PRO A 178 34.71 7.98 -9.78
C PRO A 178 35.21 6.54 -9.99
N ALA A 179 34.76 5.90 -11.07
CA ALA A 179 35.17 4.55 -11.42
C ALA A 179 36.71 4.44 -11.56
N ALA A 180 37.27 3.36 -11.04
CA ALA A 180 38.70 3.10 -11.04
C ALA A 180 39.30 3.18 -12.45
N GLY A 181 40.41 3.91 -12.61
CA GLY A 181 41.14 4.05 -13.88
C GLY A 181 40.84 5.32 -14.69
N THR A 182 39.90 6.17 -14.25
CA THR A 182 39.57 7.44 -14.93
C THR A 182 40.53 8.60 -14.62
N GLY A 183 41.43 8.45 -13.64
CA GLY A 183 42.39 9.48 -13.23
C GLY A 183 41.78 10.70 -12.53
N ALA A 184 40.45 10.76 -12.41
CA ALA A 184 39.75 11.82 -11.69
C ALA A 184 39.87 11.61 -10.18
N ALA A 185 40.23 12.67 -9.44
CA ALA A 185 40.21 12.64 -7.97
C ALA A 185 38.75 12.57 -7.49
N GLY A 186 38.46 11.65 -6.56
CA GLY A 186 37.19 11.66 -5.83
C GLY A 186 37.07 12.89 -4.94
N GLY A 187 35.84 13.28 -4.60
CA GLY A 187 35.61 14.36 -3.65
C GLY A 187 35.68 13.91 -2.20
N ALA A 188 35.87 14.87 -1.31
CA ALA A 188 35.94 14.61 0.13
C ALA A 188 34.53 14.38 0.71
N GLY A 189 34.43 13.63 1.81
CA GLY A 189 33.20 13.57 2.61
C GLY A 189 32.95 14.87 3.37
N GLY A 190 31.69 15.16 3.67
CA GLY A 190 31.28 16.28 4.50
C GLY A 190 31.49 16.01 5.99
N ALA A 191 31.59 17.08 6.76
CA ALA A 191 31.65 17.02 8.22
C ALA A 191 30.27 16.69 8.83
N GLY A 192 30.23 16.06 10.00
CA GLY A 192 28.98 15.92 10.77
C GLY A 192 28.56 17.23 11.44
N GLY A 193 27.27 17.40 11.68
CA GLY A 193 26.70 18.54 12.38
C GLY A 193 26.82 18.44 13.89
N ALA A 194 26.70 19.58 14.57
CA ALA A 194 26.75 19.65 16.03
C ALA A 194 25.47 19.06 16.67
N GLY A 195 25.65 18.27 17.74
CA GLY A 195 24.54 17.80 18.58
C GLY A 195 24.09 18.83 19.62
N GLY A 196 22.88 18.63 20.15
CA GLY A 196 22.30 19.43 21.22
C GLY A 196 22.73 18.97 22.63
N LEU A 197 22.06 19.50 23.66
CA LEU A 197 22.25 19.10 25.05
C LEU A 197 21.84 17.64 25.25
N SER A 198 22.82 16.82 25.65
CA SER A 198 22.56 15.47 26.16
C SER A 198 22.13 15.58 27.62
N LEU A 199 20.88 15.25 27.94
CA LEU A 199 20.44 15.04 29.33
C LEU A 199 21.12 13.78 29.86
N ILE A 200 22.34 13.94 30.40
CA ILE A 200 22.95 12.94 31.27
C ILE A 200 22.06 12.89 32.52
N HIS A 201 21.36 11.77 32.70
CA HIS A 201 20.58 11.49 33.90
C HIS A 201 21.47 11.68 35.13
N ILE A 202 21.10 12.62 36.00
CA ILE A 202 21.53 12.61 37.40
C ILE A 202 20.75 11.47 38.03
N SER A 203 21.40 10.31 38.15
CA SER A 203 20.93 9.14 38.90
C SER A 203 20.88 9.43 40.40
#